data_AF-A0A726RRI4-F1
#
_entry.id   AF-A0A726RRI4-F1
#
_cell.length_a   1.000
_cell.length_b   1.000
_cell.length_c   1.000
_cell.angle_alpha   90.00
_cell.angle_beta   90.00
_cell.angle_gamma   90.00
#
_symmetry.space_group_name_H-M   'P 1'
#
loop_
_entity.id
_entity.type
_entity.pdbx_description
1 polymer ?
#
loop_
_entity_poly.entity_id
_entity_poly.type
_entity_poly.pdbx_seq_one_letter_code
_entity_poly.pdbx_strand_id
1 'polypeptide(L)'
;NLAHSESKQKSDRISKGWQRRRRMALDNGTAITARTPYWIDVRDNEYRLNNSSIAVVEAFAMYKQGLSCGLIAKKLNELKHYFPYMWTKTAVQHIVDGLNTSGIIDAPRAIKTIKAFYKSGFSVEDIAKKMNAEFQFMKEWNAPAVHKLLQNKSVTGLVEIQKRKLIQEFDSDGKPLELRTKSEGEKYFESIYPQIISIDDFELIQKLLESNRKVDTKTGKGQTTGGTVTQNEDGELVKQFILSSLCRCYKCGGAMFNNIVRSKRKNGKVDTYSYLRCLNERDAHCDVKALNYPVIERAIIEHVKGLNFDTMFKGTNNSELELLKTREVELLRDIATYEDAIAARKAAGKNTSPVLVTSLVDAQDDLEALQKKIRAISGVTVNAEELTSLNESVFDVAEYELRNMVELELQKIIKRITFNCTEKNIYFITIQYNTGTVLQHGLKVDKKKGVIETYELHEGNKGYVSNGEVITPALIEAAESKN
;
A
#
# COMPACT_ATOMS: atom_id res chain seq x y z
N ASN A 1 -53.91 -18.02 6.09
CA ASN A 1 -53.09 -18.77 7.09
C ASN A 1 -52.08 -19.75 6.49
N LEU A 2 -52.40 -20.56 5.47
CA LEU A 2 -51.44 -21.53 4.89
C LEU A 2 -50.20 -20.86 4.24
N ALA A 3 -50.41 -19.87 3.37
CA ALA A 3 -49.35 -19.13 2.69
C ALA A 3 -48.39 -18.39 3.64
N HIS A 4 -48.90 -17.95 4.81
CA HIS A 4 -48.08 -17.32 5.84
C HIS A 4 -47.17 -18.33 6.56
N SER A 5 -47.71 -19.51 6.90
CA SER A 5 -46.93 -20.59 7.50
C SER A 5 -45.83 -21.11 6.56
N GLU A 6 -46.13 -21.19 5.26
CA GLU A 6 -45.20 -21.66 4.23
C GLU A 6 -44.08 -20.64 3.98
N SER A 7 -44.41 -19.34 3.96
CA SER A 7 -43.42 -18.25 3.86
C SER A 7 -42.50 -18.21 5.09
N LYS A 8 -43.05 -18.40 6.30
CA LYS A 8 -42.27 -18.46 7.55
C LYS A 8 -41.33 -19.67 7.58
N GLN A 9 -41.81 -20.86 7.23
CA GLN A 9 -40.98 -22.07 7.14
C GLN A 9 -39.85 -21.93 6.10
N LYS A 10 -40.12 -21.29 4.96
CA LYS A 10 -39.11 -21.01 3.94
C LYS A 10 -38.05 -20.05 4.47
N SER A 11 -38.45 -18.99 5.16
CA SER A 11 -37.54 -18.04 5.81
C SER A 11 -36.65 -18.72 6.86
N ASP A 12 -37.25 -19.52 7.75
CA ASP A 12 -36.53 -20.25 8.80
C ASP A 12 -35.53 -21.26 8.24
N ARG A 13 -35.94 -22.02 7.21
CA ARG A 13 -35.07 -22.99 6.52
C ARG A 13 -33.89 -22.28 5.85
N ILE A 14 -34.14 -21.15 5.20
CA ILE A 14 -33.11 -20.33 4.58
C ILE A 14 -32.14 -19.82 5.65
N SER A 15 -32.64 -19.25 6.75
CA SER A 15 -31.83 -18.70 7.84
C SER A 15 -30.92 -19.77 8.46
N LYS A 16 -31.48 -20.93 8.81
CA LYS A 16 -30.72 -22.10 9.32
C LYS A 16 -29.67 -22.58 8.32
N GLY A 17 -30.00 -22.59 7.03
CA GLY A 17 -29.06 -22.92 5.95
C GLY A 17 -27.85 -21.97 5.91
N TRP A 18 -28.08 -20.67 6.07
CA TRP A 18 -26.99 -19.67 6.13
C TRP A 18 -26.15 -19.79 7.41
N GLN A 19 -26.78 -20.03 8.56
CA GLN A 19 -26.05 -20.27 9.81
C GLN A 19 -25.14 -21.49 9.71
N ARG A 20 -25.61 -22.59 9.09
CA ARG A 20 -24.80 -23.79 8.88
C ARG A 20 -23.61 -23.52 7.96
N ARG A 21 -23.82 -22.85 6.83
CA ARG A 21 -22.73 -22.49 5.89
C ARG A 21 -21.69 -21.57 6.54
N ARG A 22 -22.14 -20.61 7.36
CA ARG A 22 -21.28 -19.71 8.14
C ARG A 22 -20.39 -20.48 9.12
N ARG A 23 -20.99 -21.40 9.89
CA ARG A 23 -20.22 -22.27 10.80
C ARG A 23 -19.18 -23.11 10.06
N MET A 24 -19.56 -23.74 8.95
CA MET A 24 -18.62 -24.51 8.12
C MET A 24 -17.47 -23.66 7.54
N ALA A 25 -17.73 -22.40 7.23
CA ALA A 25 -16.68 -21.50 6.75
C ALA A 25 -15.67 -21.11 7.84
N LEU A 26 -16.16 -20.85 9.05
CA LEU A 26 -15.32 -20.50 10.20
C LEU A 26 -14.53 -21.70 10.71
N ASP A 27 -15.18 -22.87 10.80
CA ASP A 27 -14.57 -24.05 11.42
C ASP A 27 -13.66 -24.79 10.43
N ASN A 28 -14.04 -24.85 9.15
CA ASN A 28 -13.42 -25.72 8.14
C ASN A 28 -12.92 -24.97 6.89
N GLY A 29 -12.95 -23.63 6.87
CA GLY A 29 -12.51 -22.83 5.71
C GLY A 29 -13.38 -22.96 4.45
N THR A 30 -14.57 -23.57 4.57
CA THR A 30 -15.43 -23.86 3.40
C THR A 30 -16.04 -22.57 2.83
N ALA A 31 -15.94 -22.39 1.51
CA ALA A 31 -16.49 -21.26 0.79
C ALA A 31 -18.03 -21.19 0.90
N ILE A 32 -18.54 -20.04 1.33
CA ILE A 32 -19.98 -19.79 1.51
C ILE A 32 -20.65 -19.43 0.16
N THR A 33 -19.92 -18.71 -0.68
CA THR A 33 -20.40 -18.11 -1.92
C THR A 33 -19.27 -17.98 -2.93
N ALA A 34 -19.59 -18.15 -4.22
CA ALA A 34 -18.71 -17.87 -5.35
C ALA A 34 -18.61 -16.36 -5.68
N ARG A 35 -19.43 -15.51 -5.04
CA ARG A 35 -19.33 -14.05 -5.16
C ARG A 35 -18.24 -13.53 -4.24
N THR A 36 -17.04 -13.44 -4.77
CA THR A 36 -15.85 -12.97 -4.07
C THR A 36 -15.32 -11.68 -4.71
N PRO A 37 -14.47 -10.91 -3.98
CA PRO A 37 -13.61 -9.93 -4.61
C PRO A 37 -12.79 -10.57 -5.74
N TYR A 38 -12.49 -9.80 -6.79
CA TYR A 38 -11.84 -10.33 -8.00
C TYR A 38 -10.43 -10.89 -7.78
N TRP A 39 -9.81 -10.62 -6.63
CA TRP A 39 -8.51 -11.17 -6.24
C TRP A 39 -8.60 -12.52 -5.49
N ILE A 40 -9.80 -13.11 -5.40
CA ILE A 40 -10.06 -14.38 -4.71
C ILE A 40 -10.83 -15.31 -5.67
N ASP A 41 -10.25 -16.48 -5.93
CA ASP A 41 -10.90 -17.60 -6.59
C ASP A 41 -11.54 -18.54 -5.56
N VAL A 42 -12.58 -19.28 -5.97
CA VAL A 42 -13.08 -20.44 -5.22
C VAL A 42 -12.61 -21.70 -5.92
N ARG A 43 -11.75 -22.49 -5.26
CA ARG A 43 -11.25 -23.79 -5.76
C ARG A 43 -11.44 -24.83 -4.66
N ASP A 44 -11.97 -26.00 -5.01
CA ASP A 44 -12.18 -27.09 -4.07
C ASP A 44 -13.02 -26.71 -2.83
N ASN A 45 -14.00 -25.81 -3.02
CA ASN A 45 -14.78 -25.19 -1.93
C ASN A 45 -13.94 -24.39 -0.93
N GLU A 46 -12.80 -23.85 -1.32
CA GLU A 46 -11.95 -22.98 -0.49
C GLU A 46 -11.69 -21.65 -1.20
N TYR A 47 -11.45 -20.59 -0.41
CA TYR A 47 -11.03 -19.28 -0.92
C TYR A 47 -9.52 -19.25 -1.12
N ARG A 48 -9.06 -18.99 -2.35
CA ARG A 48 -7.63 -18.87 -2.68
C ARG A 48 -7.33 -17.55 -3.38
N LEU A 49 -6.22 -16.93 -3.04
CA LEU A 49 -5.75 -15.72 -3.73
C LEU A 49 -5.34 -16.06 -5.17
N ASN A 50 -5.67 -15.16 -6.09
CA ASN A 50 -5.24 -15.25 -7.49
C ASN A 50 -4.23 -14.13 -7.83
N ASN A 51 -3.72 -14.11 -9.06
CA ASN A 51 -2.69 -13.13 -9.47
C ASN A 51 -3.11 -11.66 -9.31
N SER A 52 -4.41 -11.35 -9.32
CA SER A 52 -4.88 -9.98 -9.09
C SER A 52 -4.61 -9.49 -7.65
N SER A 53 -4.27 -10.37 -6.70
CA SER A 53 -3.85 -9.97 -5.36
C SER A 53 -2.54 -9.18 -5.35
N ILE A 54 -1.66 -9.38 -6.34
CA ILE A 54 -0.40 -8.64 -6.48
C ILE A 54 -0.68 -7.14 -6.63
N ALA A 55 -1.58 -6.78 -7.56
CA ALA A 55 -2.00 -5.40 -7.77
C ALA A 55 -2.64 -4.77 -6.52
N VAL A 56 -3.33 -5.59 -5.69
CA VAL A 56 -3.91 -5.13 -4.42
C VAL A 56 -2.79 -4.78 -3.42
N VAL A 57 -1.83 -5.67 -3.21
CA VAL A 57 -0.69 -5.43 -2.31
C VAL A 57 0.07 -4.18 -2.74
N GLU A 58 0.40 -4.07 -4.02
CA GLU A 58 1.14 -2.93 -4.57
C GLU A 58 0.39 -1.61 -4.41
N ALA A 59 -0.92 -1.58 -4.68
CA ALA A 59 -1.73 -0.37 -4.52
C ALA A 59 -1.68 0.14 -3.06
N PHE A 60 -1.78 -0.76 -2.09
CA PHE A 60 -1.71 -0.43 -0.67
C PHE A 60 -0.32 0.07 -0.27
N ALA A 61 0.75 -0.61 -0.73
CA ALA A 61 2.12 -0.21 -0.48
C ALA A 61 2.43 1.17 -1.07
N MET A 62 2.07 1.41 -2.34
CA MET A 62 2.26 2.70 -3.01
C MET A 62 1.47 3.83 -2.31
N TYR A 63 0.25 3.55 -1.82
CA TYR A 63 -0.51 4.56 -1.08
C TYR A 63 0.13 4.88 0.27
N LYS A 64 0.67 3.88 0.98
CA LYS A 64 1.42 4.06 2.23
C LYS A 64 2.71 4.87 2.03
N GLN A 65 3.35 4.73 0.87
CA GLN A 65 4.46 5.57 0.39
C GLN A 65 4.01 6.99 -0.04
N GLY A 66 2.70 7.24 -0.04
CA GLY A 66 2.11 8.54 -0.29
C GLY A 66 1.90 8.89 -1.76
N LEU A 67 1.84 7.89 -2.65
CA LEU A 67 1.35 8.10 -4.01
C LEU A 67 -0.16 8.39 -4.00
N SER A 68 -0.59 9.32 -4.85
CA SER A 68 -2.02 9.59 -5.05
C SER A 68 -2.70 8.43 -5.78
N CYS A 69 -4.02 8.26 -5.61
CA CYS A 69 -4.79 7.22 -6.32
C CYS A 69 -4.64 7.30 -7.85
N GLY A 70 -4.43 8.50 -8.41
CA GLY A 70 -4.18 8.68 -9.84
C GLY A 70 -2.82 8.17 -10.27
N LEU A 71 -1.76 8.45 -9.49
CA LEU A 71 -0.42 7.93 -9.76
C LEU A 71 -0.34 6.42 -9.60
N ILE A 72 -1.01 5.87 -8.58
CA ILE A 72 -1.12 4.42 -8.38
C ILE A 72 -1.78 3.78 -9.59
N ALA A 73 -2.90 4.35 -10.08
CA ALA A 73 -3.57 3.84 -11.27
C ALA A 73 -2.65 3.82 -12.49
N LYS A 74 -1.88 4.90 -12.70
CA LYS A 74 -0.89 5.00 -13.78
C LYS A 74 0.17 3.90 -13.65
N LYS A 75 0.80 3.75 -12.47
CA LYS A 75 1.83 2.73 -12.22
C LYS A 75 1.32 1.31 -12.43
N LEU A 76 0.15 0.97 -11.89
CA LEU A 76 -0.45 -0.36 -12.08
C LEU A 76 -0.72 -0.67 -13.57
N ASN A 77 -1.14 0.33 -14.36
CA ASN A 77 -1.36 0.16 -15.78
C ASN A 77 -0.05 -0.02 -16.57
N GLU A 78 1.01 0.72 -16.21
CA GLU A 78 2.36 0.57 -16.79
C GLU A 78 2.93 -0.83 -16.54
N LEU A 79 2.71 -1.37 -15.33
CA LEU A 79 3.04 -2.76 -14.95
C LEU A 79 2.10 -3.80 -15.58
N LYS A 80 1.12 -3.37 -16.39
CA LYS A 80 0.09 -4.22 -17.01
C LYS A 80 -0.71 -5.05 -15.99
N HIS A 81 -0.81 -4.55 -14.76
CA HIS A 81 -1.57 -5.16 -13.69
C HIS A 81 -3.04 -4.77 -13.78
N TYR A 82 -3.74 -5.27 -14.79
CA TYR A 82 -5.16 -4.97 -14.99
C TYR A 82 -6.06 -5.76 -14.02
N PHE A 83 -7.30 -5.31 -13.85
CA PHE A 83 -8.31 -6.04 -13.07
C PHE A 83 -9.46 -6.54 -13.95
N PRO A 84 -10.14 -7.65 -13.59
CA PRO A 84 -11.24 -8.19 -14.38
C PRO A 84 -12.38 -7.18 -14.58
N TYR A 85 -12.85 -7.06 -15.82
CA TYR A 85 -14.01 -6.26 -16.17
C TYR A 85 -15.28 -7.10 -16.17
N MET A 86 -16.29 -6.66 -15.42
CA MET A 86 -17.60 -7.29 -15.41
C MET A 86 -18.61 -6.47 -16.22
N TRP A 87 -19.20 -7.12 -17.23
CA TRP A 87 -20.25 -6.54 -18.04
C TRP A 87 -21.53 -6.39 -17.24
N THR A 88 -22.06 -5.18 -17.22
CA THR A 88 -23.37 -4.87 -16.66
C THR A 88 -24.35 -4.57 -17.77
N LYS A 89 -25.65 -4.72 -17.50
CA LYS A 89 -26.72 -4.32 -18.42
C LYS A 89 -26.49 -2.89 -18.93
N THR A 90 -26.14 -1.95 -18.05
CA THR A 90 -25.88 -0.55 -18.39
C THR A 90 -24.66 -0.39 -19.30
N ALA A 91 -23.56 -1.10 -19.02
CA ALA A 91 -22.38 -1.04 -19.88
C ALA A 91 -22.63 -1.58 -21.29
N VAL A 92 -23.41 -2.66 -21.40
CA VAL A 92 -23.85 -3.20 -22.70
C VAL A 92 -24.75 -2.20 -23.41
N GLN A 93 -25.72 -1.61 -22.70
CA GLN A 93 -26.60 -0.59 -23.25
C GLN A 93 -25.82 0.60 -23.81
N HIS A 94 -24.84 1.12 -23.08
CA HIS A 94 -23.98 2.20 -23.56
C HIS A 94 -23.31 1.86 -24.90
N ILE A 95 -22.78 0.65 -25.06
CA ILE A 95 -22.15 0.22 -26.32
C ILE A 95 -23.16 0.12 -27.47
N VAL A 96 -24.36 -0.36 -27.18
CA VAL A 96 -25.47 -0.42 -28.15
C VAL A 96 -25.86 0.98 -28.60
N ASP A 97 -25.92 1.93 -27.67
CA ASP A 97 -26.23 3.34 -27.91
C ASP A 97 -25.09 4.11 -28.61
N GLY A 98 -23.97 3.44 -28.91
CA GLY A 98 -22.80 4.04 -29.56
C GLY A 98 -21.86 4.78 -28.63
N LEU A 99 -22.07 4.68 -27.31
CA LEU A 99 -21.17 5.22 -26.29
C LEU A 99 -20.03 4.23 -26.02
N ASN A 100 -18.84 4.77 -25.75
CA ASN A 100 -17.68 3.96 -25.41
C ASN A 100 -17.58 3.72 -23.91
N THR A 101 -17.13 2.52 -23.56
CA THR A 101 -16.74 2.14 -22.20
C THR A 101 -15.24 2.38 -22.01
N SER A 102 -14.88 3.32 -21.14
CA SER A 102 -13.49 3.70 -20.88
C SER A 102 -12.68 2.59 -20.16
N GLY A 103 -11.43 2.41 -20.60
CA GLY A 103 -10.41 1.59 -19.95
C GLY A 103 -10.53 0.08 -20.17
N ILE A 104 -11.42 -0.40 -21.05
CA ILE A 104 -11.52 -1.84 -21.36
C ILE A 104 -10.38 -2.24 -22.30
N ILE A 105 -9.60 -3.25 -21.89
CA ILE A 105 -8.57 -3.85 -22.74
C ILE A 105 -9.25 -4.66 -23.85
N ASP A 106 -8.80 -4.46 -25.10
CA ASP A 106 -9.43 -5.03 -26.30
C ASP A 106 -10.92 -4.63 -26.46
N ALA A 107 -11.22 -3.36 -26.18
CA ALA A 107 -12.54 -2.77 -26.40
C ALA A 107 -13.11 -3.00 -27.83
N PRO A 108 -12.33 -2.94 -28.92
CA PRO A 108 -12.85 -3.20 -30.26
C PRO A 108 -13.48 -4.59 -30.41
N ARG A 109 -12.84 -5.63 -29.87
CA ARG A 109 -13.39 -7.00 -29.87
C ARG A 109 -14.67 -7.07 -29.05
N ALA A 110 -14.69 -6.45 -27.87
CA ALA A 110 -15.88 -6.40 -27.03
C ALA A 110 -17.07 -5.76 -27.75
N ILE A 111 -16.86 -4.58 -28.34
CA ILE A 111 -17.89 -3.81 -29.05
C ILE A 111 -18.43 -4.61 -30.24
N LYS A 112 -17.56 -5.23 -31.03
CA LYS A 112 -17.97 -6.07 -32.17
C LYS A 112 -18.85 -7.23 -31.71
N THR A 113 -18.45 -7.92 -30.65
CA THR A 113 -19.17 -9.08 -30.10
C THR A 113 -20.53 -8.68 -29.55
N ILE A 114 -20.60 -7.62 -28.75
CA ILE A 114 -21.85 -7.10 -28.18
C ILE A 114 -22.82 -6.68 -29.28
N LYS A 115 -22.35 -5.92 -30.28
CA LYS A 115 -23.18 -5.49 -31.41
C LYS A 115 -23.70 -6.67 -32.23
N ALA A 116 -22.90 -7.74 -32.38
CA ALA A 116 -23.33 -8.95 -33.07
C ALA A 116 -24.44 -9.68 -32.29
N PHE A 117 -24.30 -9.87 -30.98
CA PHE A 117 -25.35 -10.47 -30.17
C PHE A 117 -26.63 -9.61 -30.16
N TYR A 118 -26.50 -8.29 -30.05
CA TYR A 118 -27.65 -7.38 -30.09
C TYR A 118 -28.41 -7.46 -31.42
N LYS A 119 -27.68 -7.45 -32.55
CA LYS A 119 -28.27 -7.66 -33.89
C LYS A 119 -28.94 -9.03 -34.05
N SER A 120 -28.52 -10.02 -33.27
CA SER A 120 -29.11 -11.36 -33.24
C SER A 120 -30.34 -11.46 -32.33
N GLY A 121 -30.83 -10.35 -31.78
CA GLY A 121 -32.06 -10.29 -30.98
C GLY A 121 -31.89 -10.56 -29.48
N PHE A 122 -30.67 -10.70 -28.98
CA PHE A 122 -30.45 -10.88 -27.54
C PHE A 122 -30.75 -9.60 -26.76
N SER A 123 -31.37 -9.73 -25.59
CA SER A 123 -31.57 -8.61 -24.68
C SER A 123 -30.23 -8.13 -24.11
N VAL A 124 -30.12 -6.84 -23.77
CA VAL A 124 -28.89 -6.28 -23.16
C VAL A 124 -28.48 -6.98 -21.86
N GLU A 125 -29.44 -7.57 -21.13
CA GLU A 125 -29.15 -8.32 -19.91
C GLU A 125 -28.56 -9.70 -20.21
N ASP A 126 -29.11 -10.41 -21.21
CA ASP A 126 -28.60 -11.72 -21.62
C ASP A 126 -27.24 -11.59 -22.29
N ILE A 127 -27.01 -10.52 -23.05
CA ILE A 127 -25.69 -10.19 -23.59
C ILE A 127 -24.70 -9.99 -22.44
N ALA A 128 -25.03 -9.22 -21.40
CA ALA A 128 -24.13 -9.04 -20.26
C ALA A 128 -23.78 -10.36 -19.57
N LYS A 129 -24.79 -11.23 -19.34
CA LYS A 129 -24.58 -12.58 -18.78
C LYS A 129 -23.66 -13.43 -19.65
N LYS A 130 -23.92 -13.46 -20.96
CA LYS A 130 -23.14 -14.22 -21.94
C LYS A 130 -21.71 -13.72 -22.06
N MET A 131 -21.53 -12.40 -22.12
CA MET A 131 -20.22 -11.75 -22.13
C MET A 131 -19.38 -12.13 -20.91
N ASN A 132 -19.98 -12.16 -19.71
CA ASN A 132 -19.27 -12.55 -18.48
C ASN A 132 -19.01 -14.07 -18.36
N ALA A 133 -19.79 -14.90 -19.05
CA ALA A 133 -19.67 -16.36 -18.98
C ALA A 133 -18.67 -16.91 -20.01
N GLU A 134 -18.67 -16.34 -21.22
CA GLU A 134 -17.91 -16.86 -22.36
C GLU A 134 -16.63 -16.09 -22.64
N PHE A 135 -16.49 -14.88 -22.08
CA PHE A 135 -15.35 -14.00 -22.37
C PHE A 135 -14.78 -13.40 -21.09
N GLN A 136 -13.46 -13.26 -21.04
CA GLN A 136 -12.77 -12.58 -19.95
C GLN A 136 -12.12 -11.31 -20.49
N PHE A 137 -12.65 -10.17 -20.05
CA PHE A 137 -12.10 -8.85 -20.37
C PHE A 137 -11.42 -8.27 -19.14
N MET A 138 -10.38 -7.48 -19.39
CA MET A 138 -9.63 -6.78 -18.36
C MET A 138 -9.87 -5.28 -18.48
N LYS A 139 -9.65 -4.56 -17.39
CA LYS A 139 -9.81 -3.12 -17.31
C LYS A 139 -8.60 -2.45 -16.66
N GLU A 140 -8.24 -1.31 -17.24
CA GLU A 140 -7.25 -0.39 -16.71
C GLU A 140 -7.73 0.28 -15.43
N TRP A 141 -6.79 0.53 -14.53
CA TRP A 141 -6.98 1.31 -13.32
C TRP A 141 -7.25 2.78 -13.63
N ASN A 142 -8.09 3.36 -12.79
CA ASN A 142 -8.29 4.80 -12.69
C ASN A 142 -8.33 5.21 -11.21
N ALA A 143 -8.18 6.50 -10.92
CA ALA A 143 -8.13 6.98 -9.54
C ALA A 143 -9.35 6.57 -8.70
N PRO A 144 -10.61 6.65 -9.21
CA PRO A 144 -11.77 6.14 -8.47
C PRO A 144 -11.74 4.64 -8.17
N ALA A 145 -11.24 3.81 -9.09
CA ALA A 145 -11.10 2.38 -8.88
C ALA A 145 -10.07 2.06 -7.78
N VAL A 146 -8.92 2.73 -7.81
CA VAL A 146 -7.91 2.61 -6.74
C VAL A 146 -8.48 3.07 -5.40
N HIS A 147 -9.17 4.20 -5.35
CA HIS A 147 -9.79 4.69 -4.13
C HIS A 147 -10.80 3.68 -3.55
N LYS A 148 -11.64 3.08 -4.39
CA LYS A 148 -12.57 2.02 -3.97
C LYS A 148 -11.85 0.77 -3.48
N LEU A 149 -10.74 0.39 -4.12
CA LEU A 149 -9.92 -0.73 -3.66
C LEU A 149 -9.37 -0.45 -2.26
N LEU A 150 -8.78 0.73 -2.03
CA LEU A 150 -8.18 1.10 -0.75
C LEU A 150 -9.20 1.17 0.40
N GLN A 151 -10.49 1.34 0.11
CA GLN A 151 -11.58 1.30 1.09
C GLN A 151 -12.16 -0.10 1.32
N ASN A 152 -11.76 -1.10 0.53
CA ASN A 152 -12.37 -2.42 0.60
C ASN A 152 -11.80 -3.23 1.77
N LYS A 153 -12.57 -3.31 2.87
CA LYS A 153 -12.19 -4.05 4.08
C LYS A 153 -11.90 -5.54 3.85
N SER A 154 -12.37 -6.12 2.74
CA SER A 154 -12.14 -7.53 2.41
C SER A 154 -10.66 -7.90 2.22
N VAL A 155 -9.78 -6.92 1.98
CA VAL A 155 -8.32 -7.17 1.93
C VAL A 155 -7.75 -7.64 3.27
N THR A 156 -8.45 -7.40 4.38
CA THR A 156 -8.05 -7.81 5.73
C THR A 156 -8.48 -9.24 6.08
N GLY A 157 -9.13 -9.95 5.16
CA GLY A 157 -9.78 -11.24 5.39
C GLY A 157 -11.24 -11.13 5.85
N LEU A 158 -11.69 -9.92 6.18
CA LEU A 158 -13.02 -9.67 6.73
C LEU A 158 -14.11 -9.57 5.66
N VAL A 159 -15.21 -10.30 5.83
CA VAL A 159 -16.39 -10.25 4.96
C VAL A 159 -17.55 -9.58 5.68
N GLU A 160 -18.17 -8.58 5.04
CA GLU A 160 -19.41 -7.99 5.55
C GLU A 160 -20.56 -8.98 5.38
N ILE A 161 -21.11 -9.48 6.49
CA ILE A 161 -22.27 -10.34 6.50
C ILE A 161 -23.51 -9.46 6.69
N GLN A 162 -24.22 -9.21 5.59
CA GLN A 162 -25.53 -8.58 5.68
C GLN A 162 -26.49 -9.51 6.41
N LYS A 163 -27.03 -9.08 7.57
CA LYS A 163 -28.29 -9.65 8.07
C LYS A 163 -29.31 -9.44 6.95
N ARG A 164 -29.82 -10.54 6.37
CA ARG A 164 -30.75 -10.47 5.24
C ARG A 164 -31.90 -9.50 5.58
N LYS A 165 -32.11 -8.50 4.74
CA LYS A 165 -33.42 -7.85 4.57
C LYS A 165 -34.40 -8.96 4.23
N LEU A 166 -35.24 -9.37 5.17
CA LEU A 166 -36.57 -9.94 4.98
C LEU A 166 -37.06 -10.47 6.33
N ILE A 167 -37.73 -9.62 7.09
CA ILE A 167 -38.83 -10.08 7.92
C ILE A 167 -39.98 -9.11 7.62
N GLN A 168 -40.91 -9.51 6.74
CA GLN A 168 -42.26 -8.96 6.82
C GLN A 168 -42.90 -9.67 8.01
N GLU A 169 -42.82 -9.06 9.20
CA GLU A 169 -43.66 -9.49 10.31
C GLU A 169 -45.08 -9.02 9.99
N PHE A 170 -46.05 -9.92 10.12
CA PHE A 170 -47.47 -9.60 10.04
C PHE A 170 -48.02 -9.66 11.46
N ASP A 171 -48.95 -8.78 11.81
CA ASP A 171 -49.63 -8.85 13.10
C ASP A 171 -50.52 -10.10 13.20
N SER A 172 -51.13 -10.32 14.37
CA SER A 172 -52.06 -11.42 14.62
C SER A 172 -53.27 -11.43 13.67
N ASP A 173 -53.56 -10.30 13.02
CA ASP A 173 -54.69 -10.10 12.12
C ASP A 173 -54.29 -10.16 10.64
N GLY A 174 -53.02 -10.47 10.33
CA GLY A 174 -52.51 -10.62 8.98
C GLY A 174 -52.23 -9.32 8.24
N LYS A 175 -52.22 -8.16 8.92
CA LYS A 175 -51.76 -6.90 8.34
C LYS A 175 -50.22 -6.81 8.43
N PRO A 176 -49.54 -6.28 7.42
CA PRO A 176 -48.10 -6.04 7.50
C PRO A 176 -47.81 -5.09 8.67
N LEU A 177 -47.01 -5.52 9.64
CA LEU A 177 -46.48 -4.58 10.65
C LEU A 177 -45.63 -3.57 9.90
N GLU A 178 -45.86 -2.28 10.14
CA GLU A 178 -45.09 -1.19 9.53
C GLU A 178 -43.60 -1.49 9.65
N LEU A 179 -42.89 -1.31 8.53
CA LEU A 179 -41.46 -1.49 8.37
C LEU A 179 -40.76 -1.09 9.67
N ARG A 180 -40.20 -2.07 10.40
CA ARG A 180 -39.16 -1.75 11.39
C ARG A 180 -38.14 -0.92 10.65
N THR A 181 -38.15 0.37 10.94
CA THR A 181 -37.18 1.34 10.49
C THR A 181 -35.83 0.67 10.70
N LYS A 182 -35.00 0.63 9.65
CA LYS A 182 -33.62 0.16 9.72
C LYS A 182 -33.06 0.69 11.04
N SER A 183 -32.84 -0.17 12.04
CA SER A 183 -31.85 0.17 13.05
C SER A 183 -30.56 0.25 12.25
N GLU A 184 -30.12 1.47 11.94
CA GLU A 184 -28.84 1.69 11.29
C GLU A 184 -27.78 0.86 12.00
N GLY A 185 -27.02 0.10 11.22
CA GLY A 185 -25.57 0.29 11.33
C GLY A 185 -24.74 -0.81 11.96
N GLU A 186 -25.27 -1.87 12.58
CA GLU A 186 -24.39 -2.98 12.99
C GLU A 186 -24.03 -3.87 11.79
N LYS A 187 -22.96 -3.46 11.11
CA LYS A 187 -22.26 -4.30 10.13
C LYS A 187 -21.48 -5.36 10.88
N TYR A 188 -21.83 -6.62 10.65
CA TYR A 188 -21.08 -7.75 11.18
C TYR A 188 -20.02 -8.17 10.18
N PHE A 189 -18.80 -8.33 10.67
CA PHE A 189 -17.67 -8.79 9.86
C PHE A 189 -17.14 -10.10 10.42
N GLU A 190 -16.76 -11.00 9.53
CA GLU A 190 -16.09 -12.25 9.90
C GLU A 190 -14.85 -12.49 9.07
N SER A 191 -13.81 -13.03 9.71
CA SER A 191 -12.56 -13.39 9.04
C SER A 191 -12.73 -14.71 8.31
N ILE A 192 -13.06 -14.63 7.01
CA ILE A 192 -13.35 -15.81 6.18
C ILE A 192 -12.43 -15.86 4.95
N TYR A 193 -12.05 -14.70 4.41
CA TYR A 193 -11.14 -14.64 3.28
C TYR A 193 -9.68 -14.73 3.74
N PRO A 194 -8.76 -15.16 2.87
CA PRO A 194 -7.33 -14.99 3.10
C PRO A 194 -6.99 -13.51 3.31
N GLN A 195 -6.22 -13.21 4.36
CA GLN A 195 -5.73 -11.86 4.63
C GLN A 195 -4.60 -11.50 3.65
N ILE A 196 -4.69 -10.31 3.06
CA ILE A 196 -3.69 -9.75 2.12
C ILE A 196 -2.99 -8.55 2.75
N ILE A 197 -3.75 -7.74 3.50
CA ILE A 197 -3.27 -6.56 4.21
C ILE A 197 -3.63 -6.71 5.68
N SER A 198 -2.73 -6.36 6.58
CA SER A 198 -2.99 -6.38 8.02
C SER A 198 -4.13 -5.39 8.39
N ILE A 199 -4.84 -5.67 9.48
CA ILE A 199 -5.90 -4.76 9.96
C ILE A 199 -5.30 -3.39 10.29
N ASP A 200 -4.14 -3.35 10.95
CA ASP A 200 -3.46 -2.12 11.34
C ASP A 200 -3.04 -1.26 10.14
N ASP A 201 -2.49 -1.87 9.08
CA ASP A 201 -2.14 -1.16 7.85
C ASP A 201 -3.38 -0.62 7.14
N PHE A 202 -4.46 -1.41 7.09
CA PHE A 202 -5.72 -0.97 6.51
C PHE A 202 -6.29 0.25 7.25
N GLU A 203 -6.30 0.22 8.58
CA GLU A 203 -6.78 1.33 9.41
C GLU A 203 -5.90 2.58 9.27
N LEU A 204 -4.58 2.42 9.17
CA LEU A 204 -3.67 3.53 8.85
C LEU A 204 -4.04 4.17 7.52
N ILE A 205 -4.29 3.37 6.49
CA ILE A 205 -4.67 3.86 5.16
C ILE A 205 -6.03 4.56 5.18
N GLN A 206 -7.01 4.08 5.96
CA GLN A 206 -8.28 4.79 6.11
C GLN A 206 -8.08 6.19 6.71
N LYS A 207 -7.26 6.30 7.76
CA LYS A 207 -6.91 7.60 8.36
C LYS A 207 -6.22 8.52 7.34
N LEU A 208 -5.32 7.97 6.51
CA LEU A 208 -4.64 8.73 5.45
C LEU A 208 -5.63 9.20 4.37
N LEU A 209 -6.55 8.34 3.92
CA LEU A 209 -7.60 8.69 2.94
C LEU A 209 -8.50 9.80 3.46
N GLU A 210 -8.93 9.72 4.71
CA GLU A 210 -9.73 10.75 5.38
C GLU A 210 -8.95 12.07 5.48
N SER A 211 -7.67 12.00 5.87
CA SER A 211 -6.80 13.18 6.04
C SER A 211 -6.56 13.95 4.74
N ASN A 212 -6.54 13.24 3.60
CA ASN A 212 -6.28 13.78 2.27
C ASN A 212 -7.51 14.43 1.63
N ARG A 213 -8.69 14.28 2.23
CA ARG A 213 -9.95 14.89 1.78
C ARG A 213 -10.13 16.26 2.46
N LYS A 214 -9.62 17.34 1.85
CA LYS A 214 -10.04 18.70 2.27
C LYS A 214 -11.40 19.00 1.68
N VAL A 215 -12.31 19.58 2.47
CA VAL A 215 -13.53 20.20 1.93
C VAL A 215 -13.26 21.69 1.91
N ASP A 216 -13.35 22.30 0.73
CA ASP A 216 -13.33 23.76 0.61
C ASP A 216 -14.58 24.30 1.31
N THR A 217 -14.39 25.00 2.43
CA THR A 217 -15.46 25.53 3.27
C THR A 217 -16.29 26.61 2.58
N LYS A 218 -15.81 27.19 1.47
CA LYS A 218 -16.54 28.20 0.68
C LYS A 218 -17.37 27.61 -0.45
N THR A 219 -16.91 26.52 -1.07
CA THR A 219 -17.57 25.93 -2.25
C THR A 219 -18.23 24.58 -1.98
N GLY A 220 -17.99 23.97 -0.82
CA GLY A 220 -18.46 22.63 -0.47
C GLY A 220 -17.81 21.51 -1.31
N LYS A 221 -16.86 21.84 -2.19
CA LYS A 221 -16.18 20.86 -3.05
C LYS A 221 -14.98 20.25 -2.33
N GLY A 222 -14.87 18.92 -2.39
CA GLY A 222 -13.69 18.21 -1.91
C GLY A 222 -12.47 18.53 -2.77
N GLN A 223 -11.42 19.10 -2.18
CA GLN A 223 -10.09 19.16 -2.75
C GLN A 223 -9.26 18.00 -2.17
N THR A 224 -8.84 17.06 -3.01
CA THR A 224 -7.79 16.11 -2.64
C THR A 224 -6.48 16.88 -2.53
N THR A 225 -5.89 16.96 -1.33
CA THR A 225 -4.47 17.31 -1.24
C THR A 225 -3.70 16.21 -1.97
N GLY A 226 -2.85 16.61 -2.91
CA GLY A 226 -1.97 15.68 -3.61
C GLY A 226 -1.18 14.84 -2.60
N GLY A 227 -0.93 13.58 -2.94
CA GLY A 227 -0.03 12.73 -2.16
C GLY A 227 1.35 13.39 -1.98
N THR A 228 2.18 12.86 -1.09
CA THR A 228 3.56 13.33 -0.89
C THR A 228 4.45 13.12 -2.12
N VAL A 229 4.01 12.25 -3.02
CA VAL A 229 4.55 12.14 -4.39
C VAL A 229 3.66 12.93 -5.35
N THR A 230 4.24 13.93 -6.01
CA THR A 230 3.57 14.77 -7.01
C THR A 230 4.30 14.67 -8.35
N GLN A 231 3.76 15.28 -9.41
CA GLN A 231 4.50 15.49 -10.66
C GLN A 231 4.96 16.95 -10.76
N ASN A 232 6.18 17.19 -11.26
CA ASN A 232 6.64 18.53 -11.64
C ASN A 232 6.00 19.00 -12.96
N GLU A 233 6.37 20.18 -13.45
CA GLU A 233 5.84 20.76 -14.69
C GLU A 233 6.16 19.89 -15.92
N ASP A 234 7.26 19.16 -15.88
CA ASP A 234 7.73 18.24 -16.92
C ASP A 234 7.08 16.84 -16.83
N GLY A 235 6.24 16.60 -15.82
CA GLY A 235 5.54 15.33 -15.60
C GLY A 235 6.36 14.25 -14.87
N GLU A 236 7.58 14.57 -14.45
CA GLU A 236 8.44 13.70 -13.65
C GLU A 236 7.95 13.63 -12.21
N LEU A 237 8.16 12.48 -11.57
CA LEU A 237 7.77 12.30 -10.17
C LEU A 237 8.72 13.08 -9.27
N VAL A 238 8.14 13.73 -8.26
CA VAL A 238 8.90 14.40 -7.20
C VAL A 238 8.40 13.92 -5.84
N LYS A 239 9.32 13.68 -4.90
CA LYS A 239 9.01 13.20 -3.55
C LYS A 239 9.30 14.27 -2.51
N GLN A 240 8.27 15.03 -2.13
CA GLN A 240 8.41 16.16 -1.23
C GLN A 240 8.63 15.74 0.24
N PHE A 241 8.35 14.50 0.60
CA PHE A 241 8.39 14.04 1.99
C PHE A 241 8.89 12.59 2.07
N ILE A 242 10.13 12.38 2.51
CA ILE A 242 10.74 11.05 2.69
C ILE A 242 10.24 10.36 3.97
N LEU A 243 9.85 11.11 5.00
CA LEU A 243 9.52 10.57 6.32
C LEU A 243 8.00 10.39 6.55
N SER A 244 7.21 10.37 5.48
CA SER A 244 5.77 10.60 5.54
C SER A 244 4.98 9.62 6.39
N SER A 245 5.38 8.36 6.33
CA SER A 245 4.81 7.21 7.01
C SER A 245 5.22 7.12 8.50
N LEU A 246 6.39 7.65 8.84
CA LEU A 246 7.06 7.46 10.14
C LEU A 246 6.75 8.58 11.15
N CYS A 247 6.39 9.78 10.68
CA CYS A 247 6.27 10.95 11.54
C CYS A 247 5.03 10.95 12.44
N ARG A 248 5.24 11.19 13.74
CA ARG A 248 4.20 11.33 14.76
C ARG A 248 4.44 12.56 15.63
N CYS A 249 3.37 13.19 16.09
CA CYS A 249 3.47 14.27 17.07
C CYS A 249 3.81 13.69 18.44
N TYR A 250 4.85 14.20 19.10
CA TYR A 250 5.19 13.80 20.46
C TYR A 250 4.04 14.09 21.45
N LYS A 251 3.38 15.25 21.30
CA LYS A 251 2.35 15.71 22.26
C LYS A 251 1.05 14.93 22.19
N CYS A 252 0.51 14.67 21.00
CA CYS A 252 -0.81 14.05 20.84
C CYS A 252 -0.77 12.65 20.18
N GLY A 253 0.40 12.17 19.73
CA GLY A 253 0.54 10.92 18.99
C GLY A 253 -0.03 10.93 17.57
N GLY A 254 -0.66 12.03 17.14
CA GLY A 254 -1.25 12.17 15.80
C GLY A 254 -0.22 12.10 14.69
N ALA A 255 -0.65 11.71 13.48
CA ALA A 255 0.19 11.73 12.29
C ALA A 255 0.65 13.16 11.96
N MET A 256 1.82 13.29 11.33
CA MET A 256 2.32 14.58 10.84
C MET A 256 2.49 14.56 9.32
N PHE A 257 2.28 15.71 8.69
CA PHE A 257 2.35 15.87 7.23
C PHE A 257 3.27 17.02 6.83
N ASN A 258 3.92 16.92 5.68
CA ASN A 258 4.66 18.02 5.09
C ASN A 258 3.69 19.01 4.43
N ASN A 259 3.62 20.21 4.97
CA ASN A 259 2.81 21.32 4.47
C ASN A 259 3.68 22.26 3.62
N ILE A 260 3.39 22.29 2.33
CA ILE A 260 4.06 23.17 1.36
C ILE A 260 3.30 24.49 1.27
N VAL A 261 3.98 25.58 1.61
CA VAL A 261 3.45 26.95 1.57
C VAL A 261 4.13 27.72 0.46
N ARG A 262 3.35 28.17 -0.53
CA ARG A 262 3.83 29.04 -1.60
C ARG A 262 3.51 30.49 -1.25
N SER A 263 4.52 31.35 -1.27
CA SER A 263 4.39 32.78 -0.99
C SER A 263 4.86 33.58 -2.20
N LYS A 264 4.01 34.45 -2.73
CA LYS A 264 4.36 35.34 -3.83
C LYS A 264 4.93 36.64 -3.27
N ARG A 265 6.19 36.95 -3.60
CA ARG A 265 6.82 38.23 -3.28
C ARG A 265 6.24 39.35 -4.15
N LYS A 266 6.43 40.60 -3.72
CA LYS A 266 6.01 41.80 -4.45
C LYS A 266 6.58 41.88 -5.87
N ASN A 267 7.75 41.31 -6.12
CA ASN A 267 8.40 41.25 -7.44
C ASN A 267 7.90 40.12 -8.35
N GLY A 268 6.85 39.39 -7.95
CA GLY A 268 6.29 38.28 -8.71
C GLY A 268 6.96 36.92 -8.48
N LYS A 269 8.15 36.86 -7.84
CA LYS A 269 8.82 35.61 -7.50
C LYS A 269 8.00 34.82 -6.47
N VAL A 270 7.82 33.52 -6.70
CA VAL A 270 7.14 32.61 -5.77
C VAL A 270 8.19 31.83 -4.98
N ASP A 271 8.22 32.02 -3.66
CA ASP A 271 9.00 31.18 -2.75
C ASP A 271 8.16 29.99 -2.29
N THR A 272 8.78 28.84 -2.15
CA THR A 272 8.16 27.63 -1.61
C THR A 272 8.82 27.28 -0.28
N TYR A 273 8.03 27.14 0.77
CA TYR A 273 8.48 26.75 2.11
C TYR A 273 7.83 25.42 2.51
N SER A 274 8.58 24.57 3.20
CA SER A 274 8.13 23.24 3.61
C SER A 274 8.18 23.12 5.13
N TYR A 275 7.03 22.79 5.72
CA TYR A 275 6.86 22.70 7.18
C TYR A 275 6.21 21.39 7.59
N LEU A 276 6.80 20.69 8.56
CA LEU A 276 6.18 19.52 9.18
C LEU A 276 5.11 19.98 10.18
N ARG A 277 3.85 19.59 9.95
CA ARG A 277 2.69 19.98 10.76
C ARG A 277 1.98 18.76 11.33
N CYS A 278 1.44 18.88 12.53
CA CYS A 278 0.60 17.85 13.12
C CYS A 278 -0.80 17.87 12.48
N LEU A 279 -1.33 16.69 12.14
CA LEU A 279 -2.67 16.58 11.58
C LEU A 279 -3.75 17.05 12.57
N ASN A 280 -3.60 16.70 13.85
CA ASN A 280 -4.53 17.13 14.89
C ASN A 280 -4.41 18.64 15.17
N GLU A 281 -3.27 19.28 14.88
CA GLU A 281 -3.14 20.75 15.00
C GLU A 281 -3.96 21.47 13.93
N ARG A 282 -3.90 20.97 12.69
CA ARG A 282 -4.73 21.46 11.60
C ARG A 282 -6.22 21.44 11.96
N ASP A 283 -6.64 20.42 12.69
CA ASP A 283 -8.03 20.19 13.08
C ASP A 283 -8.34 20.78 14.49
N ALA A 284 -7.46 21.61 15.05
CA ALA A 284 -7.61 22.30 16.34
C ALA A 284 -7.70 21.39 17.60
N HIS A 285 -7.22 20.15 17.50
CA HIS A 285 -7.12 19.17 18.60
C HIS A 285 -5.68 19.03 19.13
N CYS A 286 -4.75 19.84 18.63
CA CYS A 286 -3.37 19.93 19.10
C CYS A 286 -2.84 21.35 18.85
N ASP A 287 -1.82 21.75 19.60
CA ASP A 287 -1.23 23.09 19.60
C ASP A 287 0.31 23.05 19.36
N VAL A 288 0.82 21.90 18.92
CA VAL A 288 2.24 21.76 18.59
C VAL A 288 2.61 22.68 17.43
N LYS A 289 3.73 23.39 17.54
CA LYS A 289 4.19 24.32 16.50
C LYS A 289 4.71 23.57 15.28
N ALA A 290 4.47 24.16 14.10
CA ALA A 290 5.05 23.68 12.85
C ALA A 290 6.58 23.74 12.88
N LEU A 291 7.22 22.71 12.35
CA LEU A 291 8.67 22.61 12.29
C LEU A 291 9.17 22.81 10.86
N ASN A 292 10.38 23.34 10.67
CA ASN A 292 10.96 23.48 9.33
C ASN A 292 11.42 22.10 8.83
N TYR A 293 10.76 21.58 7.78
CA TYR A 293 10.98 20.21 7.32
C TYR A 293 12.38 19.97 6.73
N PRO A 294 12.93 20.84 5.86
CA PRO A 294 14.30 20.64 5.34
C PRO A 294 15.38 20.51 6.42
N VAL A 295 15.28 21.28 7.50
CA VAL A 295 16.23 21.18 8.63
C VAL A 295 16.12 19.82 9.32
N ILE A 296 14.89 19.33 9.50
CA ILE A 296 14.61 18.05 10.16
C ILE A 296 15.03 16.88 9.29
N GLU A 297 14.68 16.92 8.01
CA GLU A 297 15.03 15.88 7.03
C GLU A 297 16.55 15.70 6.99
N ARG A 298 17.30 16.81 6.88
CA ARG A 298 18.76 16.78 6.92
C ARG A 298 19.31 16.17 8.20
N ALA A 299 18.85 16.63 9.35
CA ALA A 299 19.31 16.12 10.64
C ALA A 299 19.08 14.60 10.80
N ILE A 300 17.94 14.09 10.34
CA ILE A 300 17.62 12.66 10.42
C ILE A 300 18.46 11.85 9.43
N ILE A 301 18.56 12.30 8.17
CA ILE A 301 19.34 11.59 7.15
C ILE A 301 20.82 11.55 7.53
N GLU A 302 21.40 12.65 7.98
CA GLU A 302 22.79 12.71 8.45
C GLU A 302 23.04 11.81 9.66
N HIS A 303 22.09 11.76 10.62
CA HIS A 303 22.17 10.84 11.75
C HIS A 303 22.13 9.38 11.30
N VAL A 304 21.19 9.02 10.42
CA VAL A 304 21.04 7.65 9.90
C VAL A 304 22.28 7.19 9.15
N LYS A 305 22.91 8.06 8.36
CA LYS A 305 24.15 7.76 7.63
C LYS A 305 25.31 7.37 8.55
N GLY A 306 25.35 7.93 9.76
CA GLY A 306 26.40 7.64 10.74
C GLY A 306 26.11 6.43 11.63
N LEU A 307 24.95 5.78 11.50
CA LEU A 307 24.59 4.63 12.32
C LEU A 307 25.43 3.40 11.97
N ASN A 308 25.84 2.68 13.01
CA ASN A 308 26.46 1.36 12.84
C ASN A 308 25.38 0.28 12.86
N PHE A 309 24.86 -0.05 11.67
CA PHE A 309 23.80 -1.04 11.49
C PHE A 309 24.20 -2.44 12.00
N ASP A 310 25.48 -2.82 11.87
CA ASP A 310 25.96 -4.12 12.34
C ASP A 310 25.78 -4.27 13.84
N THR A 311 26.11 -3.24 14.62
CA THR A 311 25.99 -3.27 16.08
C THR A 311 24.56 -3.08 16.57
N MET A 312 23.76 -2.25 15.89
CA MET A 312 22.38 -1.98 16.28
C MET A 312 21.45 -3.16 15.98
N PHE A 313 21.70 -3.89 14.89
CA PHE A 313 20.80 -4.91 14.36
C PHE A 313 21.47 -6.30 14.25
N LYS A 314 22.37 -6.65 15.19
CA LYS A 314 23.12 -7.94 15.27
C LYS A 314 22.29 -9.24 15.15
N GLY A 315 20.96 -9.17 15.03
CA GLY A 315 20.06 -10.30 14.83
C GLY A 315 19.48 -10.50 13.42
N THR A 316 19.78 -9.63 12.43
CA THR A 316 19.13 -9.69 11.09
C THR A 316 20.08 -9.80 9.89
N ASN A 317 21.39 -9.98 10.10
CA ASN A 317 22.28 -10.43 9.01
C ASN A 317 21.98 -11.91 8.75
N ASN A 318 20.91 -12.16 8.00
CA ASN A 318 20.53 -13.51 7.61
C ASN A 318 21.54 -13.98 6.55
N SER A 319 22.53 -14.77 6.96
CA SER A 319 23.49 -15.45 6.07
C SER A 319 22.82 -16.12 4.85
N GLU A 320 21.56 -16.50 4.99
CA GLU A 320 20.70 -16.99 3.91
C GLU A 320 20.47 -15.94 2.79
N LEU A 321 20.25 -14.66 3.11
CA LEU A 321 20.05 -13.62 2.08
C LEU A 321 21.32 -13.38 1.26
N GLU A 322 22.49 -13.35 1.91
CA GLU A 322 23.77 -13.23 1.21
C GLU A 322 23.99 -14.42 0.28
N LEU A 323 23.77 -15.64 0.76
CA LEU A 323 23.84 -16.86 -0.05
C LEU A 323 22.89 -16.81 -1.25
N LEU A 324 21.66 -16.32 -1.05
CA LEU A 324 20.67 -16.17 -2.13
C LEU A 324 21.10 -15.09 -3.15
N LYS A 325 21.65 -13.95 -2.70
CA LYS A 325 22.19 -12.92 -3.60
C LYS A 325 23.40 -13.41 -4.39
N THR A 326 24.30 -14.17 -3.77
CA THR A 326 25.41 -14.82 -4.49
C THR A 326 24.88 -15.76 -5.56
N ARG A 327 23.85 -16.56 -5.24
CA ARG A 327 23.22 -17.47 -6.19
C ARG A 327 22.52 -16.74 -7.34
N GLU A 328 21.96 -15.55 -7.09
CA GLU A 328 21.36 -14.70 -8.12
C GLU A 328 22.40 -14.25 -9.15
N VAL A 329 23.59 -13.83 -8.69
CA VAL A 329 24.71 -13.44 -9.56
C VAL A 329 25.20 -14.62 -10.41
N GLU A 330 25.26 -15.82 -9.84
CA GLU A 330 25.63 -17.05 -10.58
C GLU A 330 24.63 -17.34 -11.71
N LEU A 331 23.33 -17.32 -11.42
CA LEU A 331 22.29 -17.60 -12.43
C LEU A 331 22.28 -16.55 -13.55
N LEU A 332 22.49 -15.27 -13.23
CA LEU A 332 22.61 -14.22 -14.24
C LEU A 332 23.80 -14.45 -15.18
N ARG A 333 24.92 -14.95 -14.64
CA ARG A 333 26.10 -15.30 -15.43
C ARG A 333 25.84 -16.51 -16.33
N ASP A 334 25.12 -17.51 -15.83
CA ASP A 334 24.76 -18.70 -16.60
C ASP A 334 23.79 -18.34 -17.75
N ILE A 335 22.77 -17.51 -17.46
CA ILE A 335 21.85 -16.98 -18.48
C ILE A 335 22.61 -16.26 -19.59
N ALA A 336 23.51 -15.33 -19.23
CA ALA A 336 24.33 -14.63 -20.22
C ALA A 336 25.17 -15.59 -21.07
N THR A 337 25.74 -16.63 -20.44
CA THR A 337 26.53 -17.66 -21.15
C THR A 337 25.66 -18.47 -22.13
N TYR A 338 24.43 -18.82 -21.76
CA TYR A 338 23.50 -19.52 -22.63
C TYR A 338 23.02 -18.63 -23.79
N GLU A 339 22.72 -17.36 -23.51
CA GLU A 339 22.33 -16.36 -24.52
C GLU A 339 23.44 -16.16 -25.56
N ASP A 340 24.69 -16.00 -25.11
CA ASP A 340 25.87 -15.87 -25.97
C ASP A 340 26.07 -17.14 -26.82
N ALA A 341 25.95 -18.33 -26.23
CA ALA A 341 26.07 -19.59 -26.95
C ALA A 341 24.96 -19.76 -28.02
N ILE A 342 23.73 -19.35 -27.72
CA ILE A 342 22.61 -19.35 -28.67
C ILE A 342 22.87 -18.34 -29.80
N ALA A 343 23.33 -17.13 -29.46
CA ALA A 343 23.66 -16.08 -30.42
C ALA A 343 24.78 -16.50 -31.37
N ALA A 344 25.86 -17.10 -30.86
CA ALA A 344 26.98 -17.60 -31.66
C ALA A 344 26.54 -18.69 -32.65
N ARG A 345 25.63 -19.59 -32.24
CA ARG A 345 25.09 -20.62 -33.15
C ARG A 345 24.21 -20.03 -34.24
N LYS A 346 23.34 -19.07 -33.89
CA LYS A 346 22.51 -18.34 -34.85
C LYS A 346 23.37 -17.58 -35.86
N ALA A 347 24.41 -16.89 -35.40
CA ALA A 347 25.37 -16.18 -36.26
C ALA A 347 26.14 -17.12 -37.20
N ALA A 348 26.45 -18.34 -36.74
CA ALA A 348 27.06 -19.38 -37.55
C ALA A 348 26.06 -20.13 -38.48
N GLY A 349 24.80 -19.70 -38.57
CA GLY A 349 23.75 -20.35 -39.37
C GLY A 349 23.38 -21.76 -38.91
N LYS A 350 23.72 -22.13 -37.67
CA LYS A 350 23.47 -23.46 -37.09
C LYS A 350 22.18 -23.44 -36.28
N ASN A 351 21.43 -24.54 -36.32
CA ASN A 351 20.27 -24.72 -35.46
C ASN A 351 20.65 -24.62 -33.97
N THR A 352 19.79 -23.94 -33.22
CA THR A 352 19.86 -23.82 -31.77
C THR A 352 19.55 -25.17 -31.13
N SER A 353 20.44 -25.66 -30.27
CA SER A 353 20.23 -26.94 -29.58
C SER A 353 19.01 -26.83 -28.65
N PRO A 354 18.03 -27.75 -28.74
CA PRO A 354 16.90 -27.77 -27.81
C PRO A 354 17.35 -27.81 -26.34
N VAL A 355 18.44 -28.53 -26.05
CA VAL A 355 19.03 -28.62 -24.70
C VAL A 355 19.50 -27.25 -24.18
N LEU A 356 20.09 -26.42 -25.04
CA LEU A 356 20.54 -25.08 -24.65
C LEU A 356 19.35 -24.14 -24.40
N VAL A 357 18.28 -24.27 -25.19
CA VAL A 357 17.07 -23.46 -25.02
C VAL A 357 16.35 -23.88 -23.73
N THR A 358 16.22 -25.18 -23.46
CA THR A 358 15.64 -25.68 -22.21
C THR A 358 16.47 -25.23 -21.01
N SER A 359 17.81 -25.35 -21.06
CA SER A 359 18.68 -24.91 -19.95
C SER A 359 18.58 -23.41 -19.67
N LEU A 360 18.42 -22.59 -20.72
CA LEU A 360 18.18 -21.16 -20.57
C LEU A 360 16.83 -20.89 -19.87
N VAL A 361 15.77 -21.57 -20.29
CA VAL A 361 14.43 -21.43 -19.69
C VAL A 361 14.46 -21.88 -18.23
N ASP A 362 15.07 -23.02 -17.93
CA ASP A 362 15.19 -23.52 -16.55
C ASP A 362 15.96 -22.53 -15.66
N ALA A 363 17.07 -21.96 -16.16
CA ALA A 363 17.83 -20.94 -15.43
C ALA A 363 17.04 -19.63 -15.22
N GLN A 364 16.21 -19.24 -16.19
CA GLN A 364 15.31 -18.08 -16.07
C GLN A 364 14.19 -18.33 -15.04
N ASP A 365 13.60 -19.52 -15.03
CA ASP A 365 12.58 -19.93 -14.06
C ASP A 365 13.16 -20.00 -12.63
N ASP A 366 14.36 -20.56 -12.49
CA ASP A 366 15.10 -20.61 -11.23
C ASP A 366 15.44 -19.20 -10.73
N LEU A 367 15.84 -18.29 -11.62
CA LEU A 367 16.09 -16.89 -11.28
C LEU A 367 14.80 -16.22 -10.77
N GLU A 368 13.66 -16.42 -11.44
CA GLU A 368 12.39 -15.86 -11.01
C GLU A 368 11.96 -16.40 -9.63
N ALA A 369 12.13 -17.71 -9.39
CA ALA A 369 11.83 -18.34 -8.12
C ALA A 369 12.76 -17.82 -7.00
N LEU A 370 14.06 -17.65 -7.30
CA LEU A 370 15.04 -17.11 -6.37
C LEU A 370 14.74 -15.64 -6.05
N GLN A 371 14.42 -14.82 -7.04
CA GLN A 371 14.01 -13.42 -6.86
C GLN A 371 12.73 -13.31 -6.02
N LYS A 372 11.78 -14.23 -6.15
CA LYS A 372 10.61 -14.31 -5.25
C LYS A 372 11.02 -14.58 -3.80
N LYS A 373 11.96 -15.51 -3.56
CA LYS A 373 12.50 -15.79 -2.21
C LYS A 373 13.26 -14.59 -1.64
N ILE A 374 14.13 -13.97 -2.45
CA ILE A 374 14.86 -12.76 -2.07
C ILE A 374 13.87 -11.65 -1.72
N ARG A 375 12.81 -11.42 -2.50
CA ARG A 375 11.77 -10.41 -2.19
C ARG A 375 10.99 -10.72 -0.92
N ALA A 376 10.72 -11.99 -0.64
CA ALA A 376 10.07 -12.40 0.60
C ALA A 376 10.94 -12.12 1.84
N ILE A 377 12.26 -12.29 1.71
CA ILE A 377 13.23 -12.04 2.79
C ILE A 377 13.64 -10.56 2.87
N SER A 378 13.76 -9.86 1.74
CA SER A 378 14.22 -8.47 1.65
C SER A 378 13.23 -7.46 2.23
N GLY A 379 11.97 -7.84 2.39
CA GLY A 379 10.99 -7.07 3.15
C GLY A 379 11.33 -6.92 4.64
N VAL A 380 12.30 -7.71 5.14
CA VAL A 380 12.71 -7.75 6.55
C VAL A 380 14.15 -7.22 6.74
N THR A 381 15.01 -7.33 5.73
CA THR A 381 16.43 -6.95 5.82
C THR A 381 16.73 -5.58 5.24
N VAL A 382 17.57 -4.83 5.95
CA VAL A 382 17.96 -3.45 5.65
C VAL A 382 19.19 -3.43 4.77
N ASN A 383 19.18 -2.62 3.70
CA ASN A 383 20.38 -2.36 2.92
C ASN A 383 21.22 -1.24 3.59
N ALA A 384 22.05 -1.64 4.55
CA ALA A 384 22.91 -0.72 5.31
C ALA A 384 23.92 0.05 4.43
N GLU A 385 24.42 -0.58 3.36
CA GLU A 385 25.39 0.03 2.45
C GLU A 385 24.77 1.20 1.66
N GLU A 386 23.53 1.04 1.20
CA GLU A 386 22.80 2.11 0.52
C GLU A 386 22.51 3.30 1.44
N LEU A 387 22.18 3.05 2.71
CA LEU A 387 21.92 4.12 3.69
C LEU A 387 23.19 4.86 4.13
N THR A 388 24.33 4.16 4.24
CA THR A 388 25.61 4.78 4.63
C THR A 388 26.25 5.55 3.48
N SER A 389 26.06 5.12 2.24
CA SER A 389 26.65 5.72 1.03
C SER A 389 25.85 6.89 0.43
N LEU A 390 24.77 7.35 1.08
CA LEU A 390 23.95 8.45 0.55
C LEU A 390 24.78 9.70 0.26
N ASN A 391 24.48 10.39 -0.84
CA ASN A 391 25.11 11.66 -1.22
C ASN A 391 24.13 12.83 -1.00
N GLU A 392 24.53 14.04 -1.38
CA GLU A 392 23.69 15.25 -1.22
C GLU A 392 22.43 15.23 -2.11
N SER A 393 22.40 14.43 -3.18
CA SER A 393 21.26 14.39 -4.10
C SER A 393 20.00 13.79 -3.47
N VAL A 394 20.12 13.08 -2.34
CA VAL A 394 18.97 12.63 -1.55
C VAL A 394 18.07 13.80 -1.11
N PHE A 395 18.60 15.03 -0.99
CA PHE A 395 17.83 16.21 -0.61
C PHE A 395 17.14 16.90 -1.79
N ASP A 396 17.44 16.50 -3.03
CA ASP A 396 16.75 16.99 -4.21
C ASP A 396 15.41 16.26 -4.37
N VAL A 397 14.31 16.99 -4.26
CA VAL A 397 12.96 16.42 -4.40
C VAL A 397 12.68 15.81 -5.77
N ALA A 398 13.45 16.15 -6.81
CA ALA A 398 13.37 15.56 -8.14
C ALA A 398 14.03 14.18 -8.25
N GLU A 399 14.94 13.83 -7.33
CA GLU A 399 15.56 12.49 -7.24
C GLU A 399 14.60 11.48 -6.61
N TYR A 400 13.45 11.26 -7.28
CA TYR A 400 12.35 10.47 -6.77
C TYR A 400 12.76 9.04 -6.41
N GLU A 401 13.49 8.35 -7.28
CA GLU A 401 13.86 6.94 -7.06
C GLU A 401 14.78 6.78 -5.85
N LEU A 402 15.81 7.63 -5.73
CA LEU A 402 16.71 7.67 -4.58
C LEU A 402 15.94 7.97 -3.29
N ARG A 403 15.10 9.02 -3.30
CA ARG A 403 14.27 9.39 -2.14
C ARG A 403 13.26 8.31 -1.78
N ASN A 404 12.81 7.53 -2.77
CA ASN A 404 11.89 6.44 -2.56
C ASN A 404 12.56 5.23 -1.91
N MET A 405 13.72 4.83 -2.42
CA MET A 405 14.56 3.80 -1.82
C MET A 405 14.85 4.14 -0.34
N VAL A 406 15.27 5.37 -0.05
CA VAL A 406 15.60 5.79 1.31
C VAL A 406 14.40 5.67 2.25
N GLU A 407 13.19 6.12 1.86
CA GLU A 407 12.01 5.94 2.71
C GLU A 407 11.73 4.45 3.00
N LEU A 408 11.86 3.59 1.98
CA LEU A 408 11.62 2.15 2.12
C LEU A 408 12.61 1.50 3.09
N GLU A 409 13.89 1.82 2.98
CA GLU A 409 14.91 1.30 3.89
C GLU A 409 14.73 1.82 5.32
N LEU A 410 14.39 3.10 5.48
CA LEU A 410 14.07 3.68 6.80
C LEU A 410 12.86 3.00 7.46
N GLN A 411 11.83 2.64 6.70
CA GLN A 411 10.63 1.96 7.23
C GLN A 411 10.91 0.56 7.81
N LYS A 412 11.94 -0.13 7.30
CA LYS A 412 12.33 -1.45 7.82
C LYS A 412 12.94 -1.32 9.23
N ILE A 413 13.71 -0.26 9.44
CA ILE A 413 14.48 -0.02 10.67
C ILE A 413 13.65 0.70 11.73
N ILE A 414 12.95 1.75 11.32
CA ILE A 414 12.35 2.73 12.21
C ILE A 414 10.87 2.40 12.42
N LYS A 415 10.50 2.23 13.69
CA LYS A 415 9.11 2.04 14.13
C LYS A 415 8.28 3.30 13.99
N ARG A 416 8.83 4.42 14.45
CA ARG A 416 8.24 5.76 14.34
C ARG A 416 9.26 6.84 14.69
N ILE A 417 9.00 8.06 14.22
CA ILE A 417 9.76 9.24 14.60
C ILE A 417 8.80 10.23 15.25
N THR A 418 9.05 10.62 16.49
CA THR A 418 8.25 11.64 17.18
C THR A 418 8.92 13.00 17.18
N PHE A 419 8.13 14.04 16.95
CA PHE A 419 8.61 15.42 16.89
C PHE A 419 7.98 16.29 17.96
N ASN A 420 8.80 17.14 18.58
CA ASN A 420 8.37 18.19 19.48
C ASN A 420 9.10 19.50 19.19
N CYS A 421 8.46 20.62 19.55
CA CYS A 421 9.01 21.96 19.45
C CYS A 421 8.66 22.71 20.73
N THR A 422 9.63 22.80 21.66
CA THR A 422 9.43 23.47 22.95
C THR A 422 9.75 24.96 22.88
N GLU A 423 10.75 25.35 22.08
CA GLU A 423 11.26 26.73 22.00
C GLU A 423 11.30 27.26 20.55
N LYS A 424 11.45 28.58 20.39
CA LYS A 424 11.67 29.18 19.07
C LYS A 424 13.06 28.75 18.58
N ASN A 425 13.10 27.72 17.71
CA ASN A 425 14.24 27.18 16.95
C ASN A 425 14.89 25.89 17.48
N ILE A 426 14.43 25.32 18.60
CA ILE A 426 14.93 24.04 19.08
C ILE A 426 13.87 22.96 18.82
N TYR A 427 14.27 21.93 18.10
CA TYR A 427 13.45 20.77 17.79
C TYR A 427 13.96 19.56 18.55
N PHE A 428 13.05 18.75 19.05
CA PHE A 428 13.36 17.45 19.65
C PHE A 428 12.77 16.37 18.75
N ILE A 429 13.64 15.49 18.29
CA ILE A 429 13.32 14.37 17.42
C ILE A 429 13.65 13.10 18.22
N THR A 430 12.72 12.15 18.27
CA THR A 430 12.97 10.82 18.84
C THR A 430 12.73 9.79 17.75
N ILE A 431 13.73 8.97 17.47
CA ILE A 431 13.67 7.88 16.50
C ILE A 431 13.57 6.58 17.29
N GLN A 432 12.45 5.87 17.15
CA GLN A 432 12.24 4.58 17.80
C GLN A 432 12.45 3.45 16.79
N TYR A 433 13.19 2.43 17.18
CA TYR A 433 13.54 1.31 16.30
C TYR A 433 12.59 0.13 16.47
N ASN A 434 12.48 -0.71 15.43
CA ASN A 434 11.62 -1.89 15.44
C ASN A 434 12.22 -3.04 16.27
N THR A 435 13.53 -3.22 16.18
CA THR A 435 14.29 -4.33 16.77
C THR A 435 15.72 -3.87 17.07
N GLY A 436 16.47 -4.63 17.88
CA GLY A 436 17.86 -4.35 18.20
C GLY A 436 18.10 -3.99 19.66
N THR A 437 19.37 -3.92 20.05
CA THR A 437 19.79 -3.55 21.41
C THR A 437 19.56 -2.07 21.72
N VAL A 438 19.50 -1.24 20.68
CA VAL A 438 19.20 0.19 20.75
C VAL A 438 17.71 0.39 20.55
N LEU A 439 17.03 0.89 21.59
CA LEU A 439 15.58 1.08 21.59
C LEU A 439 15.18 2.38 20.89
N GLN A 440 15.94 3.44 21.15
CA GLN A 440 15.69 4.75 20.55
C GLN A 440 16.95 5.61 20.50
N HIS A 441 16.99 6.47 19.50
CA HIS A 441 17.82 7.66 19.49
C HIS A 441 16.97 8.89 19.68
N GLY A 442 17.60 9.98 20.05
CA GLY A 442 17.08 11.23 19.55
C GLY A 442 18.02 12.39 19.57
N LEU A 443 17.50 13.43 18.94
CA LEU A 443 18.27 14.52 18.39
C LEU A 443 17.65 15.81 18.90
N LYS A 444 18.48 16.63 19.52
CA LYS A 444 18.18 18.03 19.77
C LYS A 444 18.77 18.82 18.63
N VAL A 445 17.90 19.48 17.87
CA VAL A 445 18.28 20.19 16.64
C VAL A 445 18.02 21.67 16.81
N ASP A 446 19.06 22.48 16.66
CA ASP A 446 18.95 23.92 16.51
C ASP A 446 18.78 24.26 15.02
N LYS A 447 17.79 25.10 14.70
CA LYS A 447 17.46 25.47 13.32
C LYS A 447 18.65 26.00 12.50
N LYS A 448 19.64 26.63 13.15
CA LYS A 448 20.82 27.22 12.50
C LYS A 448 22.07 26.35 12.65
N LYS A 449 22.24 25.68 13.79
CA LYS A 449 23.45 24.92 14.10
C LYS A 449 23.38 23.44 13.74
N GLY A 450 22.20 22.91 13.41
CA GLY A 450 22.02 21.48 13.15
C GLY A 450 21.86 20.69 14.45
N VAL A 451 22.27 19.42 14.46
CA VAL A 451 22.21 18.57 15.64
C VAL A 451 23.22 19.07 16.67
N ILE A 452 22.74 19.40 17.87
CA ILE A 452 23.58 19.92 18.97
C ILE A 452 23.78 18.90 20.10
N GLU A 453 22.92 17.90 20.19
CA GLU A 453 22.97 16.86 21.21
C GLU A 453 22.26 15.62 20.68
N THR A 454 22.88 14.46 20.90
CA THR A 454 22.34 13.15 20.51
C THR A 454 22.26 12.26 21.76
N TYR A 455 21.14 11.57 21.93
CA TYR A 455 20.95 10.58 23.00
C TYR A 455 20.68 9.19 22.42
N GLU A 456 21.20 8.17 23.07
CA GLU A 456 20.98 6.75 22.75
C GLU A 456 20.48 6.02 24.00
N LEU A 457 19.42 5.22 23.84
CA LEU A 457 18.86 4.40 24.91
C LEU A 457 18.88 2.93 24.50
N HIS A 458 19.46 2.10 25.36
CA HIS A 458 19.52 0.65 25.21
C HIS A 458 18.52 -0.06 26.12
N GLU A 459 18.36 -1.37 25.89
CA GLU A 459 17.70 -2.26 26.84
C GLU A 459 18.35 -2.17 28.24
N GLY A 460 17.52 -2.25 29.28
CA GLY A 460 17.98 -2.11 30.67
C GLY A 460 18.18 -0.67 31.15
N ASN A 461 17.62 0.34 30.45
CA ASN A 461 17.72 1.77 30.80
C ASN A 461 19.15 2.34 30.82
N LYS A 462 20.08 1.72 30.09
CA LYS A 462 21.40 2.32 29.84
C LYS A 462 21.28 3.41 28.78
N GLY A 463 21.69 4.63 29.13
CA GLY A 463 21.61 5.79 28.25
C GLY A 463 22.97 6.44 28.04
N TYR A 464 23.24 6.88 26.82
CA TYR A 464 24.47 7.58 26.44
C TYR A 464 24.11 8.90 25.74
N VAL A 465 24.99 9.90 25.87
CA VAL A 465 24.81 11.24 25.31
C VAL A 465 26.10 11.69 24.64
N SER A 466 25.99 12.35 23.49
CA SER A 466 27.10 12.98 22.76
C SER A 466 26.74 14.42 22.36
N ASN A 467 27.76 15.21 22.00
CA ASN A 467 27.62 16.58 21.53
C ASN A 467 27.22 16.64 20.04
N GLY A 468 26.17 15.90 19.68
CA GLY A 468 25.60 15.88 18.32
C GLY A 468 26.21 14.84 17.38
N GLU A 469 27.29 14.17 17.79
CA GLU A 469 27.88 13.05 17.04
C GLU A 469 27.04 11.77 17.18
N VAL A 470 27.12 10.86 16.22
CA VAL A 470 26.51 9.53 16.40
C VAL A 470 27.26 8.78 17.49
N ILE A 471 26.52 8.15 18.41
CA ILE A 471 27.10 7.40 19.51
C ILE A 471 27.67 6.09 18.95
N THR A 472 28.97 5.89 19.15
CA THR A 472 29.71 4.72 18.66
C THR A 472 30.07 3.79 19.83
N PRO A 473 30.38 2.50 19.57
CA PRO A 473 30.86 1.59 20.60
C PRO A 473 32.06 2.13 21.39
N ALA A 474 32.98 2.83 20.72
CA ALA A 474 34.13 3.47 21.37
C ALA A 474 33.73 4.58 22.35
N LEU A 475 32.70 5.37 22.02
CA LEU A 475 32.15 6.39 22.93
C LEU A 475 31.46 5.75 24.14
N ILE A 476 30.79 4.62 23.94
CA ILE A 476 30.16 3.83 25.01
C ILE A 476 31.23 3.28 25.96
N GLU A 477 32.27 2.62 25.44
CA GLU A 477 33.39 2.09 26.24
C GLU A 477 34.13 3.20 27.00
N ALA A 478 34.36 4.35 26.36
CA ALA A 478 34.96 5.52 27.01
C ALA A 478 34.07 6.11 28.12
N ALA A 479 32.75 6.00 28.01
CA ALA A 479 31.82 6.44 29.05
C ALA A 479 31.73 5.43 30.20
N GLU A 480 31.70 4.13 29.90
CA GLU A 480 31.64 3.06 30.89
C GLU A 480 32.95 2.92 31.68
N SER A 481 34.11 3.21 31.07
CA SER A 481 35.41 3.22 31.76
C SER A 481 35.64 4.40 32.71
N LYS A 482 34.80 5.44 32.63
CA LYS A 482 34.86 6.64 33.49
C LYS A 482 33.94 6.57 34.72
N ASN A 483 33.05 5.57 34.76
CA ASN A 483 32.21 5.22 35.90
C ASN A 483 32.80 4.01 36.63
#